data_AF-F8MV12-F1
#
_entry.id   AF-F8MV12-F1
#
_cell.length_a   1.000
_cell.length_b   1.000
_cell.length_c   1.000
_cell.angle_alpha   90.00
_cell.angle_beta   90.00
_cell.angle_gamma   90.00
#
_symmetry.space_group_name_H-M   'P 1'
#
loop_
_entity.id
_entity.type
_entity.pdbx_description
1 polymer ?
#
loop_
_entity_poly.entity_id
_entity_poly.type
_entity_poly.pdbx_seq_one_letter_code
_entity_poly.pdbx_strand_id
1 'polypeptide(L)'
;MFTCASRALPRRLEAGVEREVFPVTVLERHPFTSQTFVPLRADPQSRYLVVVAPSLSPSAQDQQLPVPSSRPPGTIANRELPGRGLPDLKGLRAFIATTDQAVTYGAGTWHSPMVALGPADKAIDFFVFQFANEVSVEDCQEVLFGPSTVTIRLQPQSRASKL
;
A
#
# COMPACT_ATOMS: atom_id res chain seq x y z
N MET A 1 -14.15 9.64 -4.73
CA MET A 1 -13.36 10.44 -3.79
C MET A 1 -13.25 9.62 -2.52
N PHE A 2 -12.05 9.47 -1.98
CA PHE A 2 -11.76 8.73 -0.75
C PHE A 2 -11.09 9.68 0.24
N THR A 3 -11.61 9.78 1.46
CA THR A 3 -11.06 10.66 2.50
C THR A 3 -10.34 9.81 3.54
N CYS A 4 -9.04 10.07 3.74
CA CYS A 4 -8.22 9.38 4.72
C CYS A 4 -7.91 10.29 5.90
N ALA A 5 -8.48 10.01 7.07
CA ALA A 5 -8.17 10.75 8.29
C ALA A 5 -6.71 10.51 8.71
N SER A 6 -6.05 11.58 9.15
CA SER A 6 -4.66 11.51 9.60
C SER A 6 -4.57 10.69 10.88
N ARG A 7 -3.57 9.81 10.95
CA ARG A 7 -3.33 8.96 12.12
C ARG A 7 -2.20 9.55 12.95
N ALA A 8 -2.45 9.73 14.24
CA ALA A 8 -1.38 9.89 15.21
C ALA A 8 -0.64 8.55 15.32
N LEU A 9 0.67 8.57 15.13
CA LEU A 9 1.48 7.36 15.23
C LEU A 9 1.89 7.11 16.68
N PRO A 10 1.73 5.88 17.19
CA PRO A 10 2.25 5.54 18.51
C PRO A 10 3.77 5.73 18.54
N ARG A 11 4.28 6.16 19.69
CA ARG A 11 5.72 6.24 19.93
C ARG A 11 6.18 5.02 20.70
N ARG A 12 7.31 4.45 20.27
CA ARG A 12 7.96 3.34 20.97
C ARG A 12 9.37 3.75 21.36
N LEU A 13 9.73 3.50 22.61
CA LEU A 13 11.09 3.67 23.09
C LEU A 13 11.92 2.46 22.64
N GLU A 14 12.88 2.69 21.76
CA GLU A 14 13.81 1.65 21.30
C GLU A 14 15.25 2.17 21.41
N ALA A 15 16.10 1.43 22.12
CA ALA A 15 17.49 1.82 22.39
C ALA A 15 17.66 3.27 22.92
N GLY A 16 16.75 3.71 23.79
CA GLY A 16 16.78 5.03 24.41
C GLY A 16 16.28 6.18 23.51
N VAL A 17 15.77 5.89 22.31
CA VAL A 17 15.21 6.90 21.39
C VAL A 17 13.73 6.62 21.16
N GLU A 18 12.87 7.61 21.39
CA GLU A 18 11.48 7.53 20.96
C GLU A 18 11.38 7.62 19.44
N ARG A 19 10.67 6.67 18.84
CA ARG A 19 10.38 6.68 17.40
C ARG A 19 8.90 6.48 17.17
N GLU A 20 8.36 7.21 16.21
CA GLU A 20 7.03 6.93 15.68
C GLU A 20 7.05 5.61 14.93
N VAL A 21 6.04 4.79 15.19
CA VAL A 21 5.91 3.48 14.57
C VAL A 21 4.53 3.27 13.99
N PHE A 22 4.47 2.49 12.92
CA PHE A 22 3.22 2.09 12.28
C PHE A 22 3.13 0.55 12.24
N PRO A 23 2.22 -0.06 13.02
CA PRO A 23 1.96 -1.51 12.93
C PRO A 23 1.21 -1.81 11.63
N VAL A 24 1.77 -2.69 10.80
CA VAL A 24 1.12 -3.15 9.57
C VAL A 24 0.26 -4.36 9.90
N THR A 25 -1.05 -4.17 9.92
CA THR A 25 -2.03 -5.23 10.27
C THR A 25 -2.71 -5.85 9.07
N VAL A 26 -2.55 -5.25 7.88
CA VAL A 26 -3.14 -5.73 6.64
C VAL A 26 -2.27 -5.31 5.45
N LEU A 27 -2.17 -6.19 4.47
CA LEU A 27 -1.74 -5.85 3.12
C LEU A 27 -2.81 -6.32 2.14
N GLU A 28 -3.08 -5.49 1.14
CA GLU A 28 -4.03 -5.74 0.07
C GLU A 28 -3.33 -5.70 -1.29
N ARG A 29 -3.94 -6.33 -2.30
CA ARG A 29 -3.51 -6.21 -3.70
C ARG A 29 -4.70 -6.30 -4.64
N HIS A 30 -4.49 -5.78 -5.85
CA HIS A 30 -5.46 -5.78 -6.94
C HIS A 30 -4.87 -6.50 -8.15
N PRO A 31 -5.08 -7.82 -8.31
CA PRO A 31 -4.36 -8.62 -9.30
C PRO A 31 -4.68 -8.26 -10.76
N PHE A 32 -5.84 -7.67 -11.03
CA PHE A 32 -6.31 -7.37 -12.40
C PHE A 32 -6.24 -5.90 -12.81
N THR A 33 -5.81 -5.00 -11.91
CA THR A 33 -5.79 -3.56 -12.17
C THR A 33 -4.68 -2.87 -11.39
N SER A 34 -4.12 -1.80 -11.94
CA SER A 34 -3.42 -0.81 -11.11
C SER A 34 -4.42 -0.04 -10.25
N GLN A 35 -3.93 0.53 -9.15
CA GLN A 35 -4.68 1.47 -8.33
C GLN A 35 -3.85 2.73 -8.14
N THR A 36 -4.45 3.89 -8.40
CA THR A 36 -3.78 5.18 -8.29
C THR A 36 -4.46 6.06 -7.26
N PHE A 37 -3.68 6.65 -6.37
CA PHE A 37 -4.10 7.69 -5.43
C PHE A 37 -3.46 9.01 -5.80
N VAL A 38 -4.30 10.03 -6.04
CA VAL A 38 -3.88 11.41 -6.29
C VAL A 38 -4.44 12.29 -5.18
N PRO A 39 -3.59 12.91 -4.34
CA PRO A 39 -4.07 13.87 -3.35
C PRO A 39 -4.77 15.05 -4.02
N LEU A 40 -5.92 15.47 -3.48
CA LEU A 40 -6.73 16.58 -3.98
C LEU A 40 -6.75 17.77 -3.01
N ARG A 41 -7.08 17.49 -1.74
CA ARG A 41 -7.14 18.48 -0.66
C ARG A 41 -6.46 17.90 0.57
N ALA A 42 -5.52 18.64 1.11
CA ALA A 42 -4.77 18.27 2.29
C ALA A 42 -4.22 19.53 2.98
N ASP A 43 -3.90 19.40 4.26
CA ASP A 43 -3.05 20.38 4.92
C ASP A 43 -1.64 20.36 4.28
N PRO A 44 -0.95 21.50 4.09
CA PRO A 44 0.40 21.53 3.52
C PRO A 44 1.43 20.70 4.29
N GLN A 45 1.20 20.43 5.58
CA GLN A 45 2.06 19.59 6.40
C GLN A 45 1.69 18.10 6.35
N SER A 46 0.54 17.76 5.75
CA SER A 46 0.12 16.38 5.59
C SER A 46 1.06 15.63 4.65
N ARG A 47 1.30 14.37 5.00
CA ARG A 47 2.06 13.39 4.23
C ARG A 47 1.30 12.08 4.27
N TYR A 48 1.70 11.09 3.50
CA TYR A 48 1.12 9.76 3.62
C TYR A 48 2.18 8.68 3.50
N LEU A 49 1.96 7.59 4.23
CA LEU A 49 2.84 6.44 4.24
C LEU A 49 2.40 5.46 3.15
N VAL A 50 3.35 5.12 2.29
CA VAL A 50 3.24 4.10 1.24
C VAL A 50 3.99 2.87 1.72
N VAL A 51 3.30 1.75 1.84
CA VAL A 51 3.90 0.47 2.25
C VAL A 51 3.65 -0.52 1.15
N VAL A 52 4.70 -1.19 0.68
CA VAL A 52 4.62 -2.21 -0.38
C VAL A 52 5.42 -3.45 -0.01
N ALA A 53 5.00 -4.59 -0.53
CA ALA A 53 5.74 -5.84 -0.41
C ALA A 53 5.81 -6.57 -1.75
N PRO A 54 6.93 -7.26 -2.06
CA PRO A 54 6.95 -8.22 -3.15
C PRO A 54 6.10 -9.45 -2.82
N SER A 55 5.83 -10.28 -3.82
CA SER A 55 5.18 -11.58 -3.62
C SER A 55 6.22 -12.67 -3.35
N LEU A 56 5.90 -13.59 -2.44
CA LEU A 56 6.57 -14.88 -2.33
C LEU A 56 6.30 -15.73 -3.59
N SER A 57 7.04 -16.83 -3.76
CA SER A 57 6.67 -17.85 -4.74
C SER A 57 5.28 -18.42 -4.43
N PRO A 58 4.49 -18.80 -5.45
CA PRO A 58 3.18 -19.44 -5.26
C PRO A 58 3.24 -20.66 -4.35
N SER A 59 2.17 -20.92 -3.60
CA SER A 59 2.10 -22.05 -2.67
C SER A 59 0.69 -22.65 -2.59
N ALA A 60 0.50 -23.70 -1.81
CA ALA A 60 -0.84 -24.24 -1.56
C ALA A 60 -1.78 -23.20 -0.91
N GLN A 61 -1.23 -22.22 -0.18
CA GLN A 61 -2.03 -21.23 0.56
C GLN A 61 -2.72 -20.20 -0.34
N ASP A 62 -2.20 -19.95 -1.54
CA ASP A 62 -2.77 -18.98 -2.49
C ASP A 62 -3.37 -19.65 -3.73
N GLN A 63 -3.49 -20.99 -3.72
CA GLN A 63 -3.94 -21.76 -4.87
C GLN A 63 -5.37 -21.41 -5.33
N GLN A 64 -6.18 -20.87 -4.44
CA GLN A 64 -7.56 -20.45 -4.75
C GLN A 64 -7.67 -18.99 -5.18
N LEU A 65 -6.60 -18.19 -5.02
CA LEU A 65 -6.64 -16.77 -5.37
C LEU A 65 -6.59 -16.61 -6.90
N PRO A 66 -7.57 -15.89 -7.50
CA PRO A 66 -7.56 -15.60 -8.93
C PRO A 66 -6.44 -14.63 -9.27
N VAL A 67 -5.84 -14.83 -10.44
CA VAL A 67 -4.82 -13.96 -11.03
C VAL A 67 -5.00 -13.95 -12.56
N PRO A 68 -4.52 -12.92 -13.27
CA PRO A 68 -4.55 -12.91 -14.72
C PRO A 68 -3.82 -14.12 -15.31
N SER A 69 -4.53 -14.93 -16.11
CA SER A 69 -3.99 -16.11 -16.77
C SER A 69 -3.65 -15.90 -18.24
N SER A 70 -4.16 -14.82 -18.84
CA SER A 70 -3.94 -14.46 -20.24
C SER A 70 -3.95 -12.94 -20.41
N ARG A 71 -3.32 -12.46 -21.48
CA ARG A 71 -3.35 -11.04 -21.84
C ARG A 71 -4.47 -10.79 -22.86
N PRO A 72 -5.13 -9.62 -22.84
CA PRO A 72 -6.05 -9.23 -23.90
C PRO A 72 -5.36 -9.23 -25.27
N PRO A 73 -6.01 -9.71 -26.34
CA PRO A 73 -5.45 -9.65 -27.69
C PRO A 73 -4.97 -8.23 -28.05
N GLY A 74 -3.81 -8.12 -28.69
CA GLY A 74 -3.23 -6.83 -29.09
C GLY A 74 -2.48 -6.07 -27.99
N THR A 75 -2.22 -6.67 -26.83
CA THR A 75 -1.33 -6.07 -25.83
C THR A 75 0.10 -6.01 -26.32
N ILE A 76 0.65 -4.80 -26.41
CA ILE A 76 2.04 -4.53 -26.82
C ILE A 76 3.00 -4.54 -25.61
N ALA A 77 2.46 -4.56 -24.38
CA ALA A 77 3.26 -4.48 -23.16
C ALA A 77 4.06 -5.77 -22.92
N ASN A 78 5.38 -5.66 -22.82
CA ASN A 78 6.29 -6.79 -22.54
C ASN A 78 6.44 -7.10 -21.03
N ARG A 79 5.44 -6.74 -20.21
CA ARG A 79 5.50 -6.92 -18.75
C ARG A 79 4.80 -8.22 -18.35
N GLU A 80 5.48 -9.06 -17.58
CA GLU A 80 4.90 -10.30 -17.04
C GLU A 80 3.58 -10.00 -16.31
N LEU A 81 2.61 -10.91 -16.48
CA LEU A 81 1.35 -10.81 -15.77
C LEU A 81 1.60 -11.02 -14.27
N PRO A 82 0.86 -10.31 -13.39
CA PRO A 82 0.94 -10.56 -11.96
C PRO A 82 0.60 -12.02 -11.65
N GLY A 83 1.49 -12.68 -10.90
CA GLY A 83 1.32 -14.06 -10.48
C GLY A 83 0.68 -14.22 -9.09
N ARG A 84 0.54 -15.47 -8.69
CA ARG A 84 0.26 -15.83 -7.29
C ARG A 84 1.47 -15.55 -6.39
N GLY A 85 1.27 -15.64 -5.09
CA GLY A 85 2.26 -15.33 -4.07
C GLY A 85 1.69 -14.42 -2.99
N LEU A 86 1.61 -14.93 -1.76
CA LEU A 86 1.37 -14.13 -0.55
C LEU A 86 2.45 -13.05 -0.36
N PRO A 87 2.19 -11.97 0.41
CA PRO A 87 3.17 -10.89 0.58
C PRO A 87 4.44 -11.38 1.30
N ASP A 88 5.60 -11.08 0.74
CA ASP A 88 6.89 -11.28 1.41
C ASP A 88 7.18 -10.14 2.38
N LEU A 89 6.88 -10.40 3.66
CA LEU A 89 7.08 -9.45 4.74
C LEU A 89 8.56 -9.09 4.97
N LYS A 90 9.51 -9.94 4.56
CA LYS A 90 10.95 -9.64 4.67
C LYS A 90 11.39 -8.63 3.61
N GLY A 91 10.74 -8.64 2.45
CA GLY A 91 10.97 -7.71 1.35
C GLY A 91 10.18 -6.39 1.45
N LEU A 92 9.43 -6.18 2.53
CA LEU A 92 8.58 -5.01 2.71
C LEU A 92 9.40 -3.70 2.68
N ARG A 93 8.87 -2.71 1.96
CA ARG A 93 9.42 -1.36 1.88
C ARG A 93 8.38 -0.32 2.23
N ALA A 94 8.85 0.79 2.77
CA ALA A 94 8.03 1.88 3.24
C ALA A 94 8.60 3.21 2.75
N PHE A 95 7.73 4.10 2.29
CA PHE A 95 8.08 5.41 1.75
C PHE A 95 7.12 6.46 2.31
N ILE A 96 7.63 7.67 2.50
CA ILE A 96 6.81 8.83 2.85
C ILE A 96 6.64 9.67 1.59
N ALA A 97 5.38 9.82 1.18
CA ALA A 97 5.00 10.67 0.06
C ALA A 97 4.36 11.97 0.57
N THR A 98 4.60 13.05 -0.17
CA THR A 98 4.00 14.36 0.07
C THR A 98 2.74 14.55 -0.78
N THR A 99 1.96 15.57 -0.46
CA THR A 99 0.66 15.83 -1.11
C THR A 99 0.76 16.32 -2.57
N ASP A 100 1.97 16.58 -3.06
CA ASP A 100 2.30 16.86 -4.46
C ASP A 100 2.73 15.60 -5.24
N GLN A 101 2.79 14.44 -4.59
CA GLN A 101 3.12 13.17 -5.21
C GLN A 101 1.86 12.32 -5.34
N ALA A 102 1.64 11.74 -6.53
CA ALA A 102 0.67 10.66 -6.73
C ALA A 102 1.39 9.31 -6.65
N VAL A 103 0.66 8.27 -6.22
CA VAL A 103 1.19 6.90 -6.16
C VAL A 103 0.29 5.99 -6.98
N THR A 104 0.91 5.23 -7.89
CA THR A 104 0.27 4.15 -8.63
C THR A 104 0.89 2.83 -8.22
N TYR A 105 0.08 1.96 -7.61
CA TYR A 105 0.43 0.56 -7.42
C TYR A 105 0.20 -0.19 -8.73
N GLY A 106 1.22 -0.90 -9.21
CA GLY A 106 1.06 -1.80 -10.35
C GLY A 106 0.15 -2.97 -9.99
N ALA A 107 -0.52 -3.55 -10.99
CA ALA A 107 -1.39 -4.71 -10.78
C ALA A 107 -0.68 -5.83 -9.99
N GLY A 108 -1.36 -6.37 -9.00
CA GLY A 108 -0.88 -7.42 -8.10
C GLY A 108 0.17 -7.02 -7.07
N THR A 109 0.58 -5.74 -7.00
CA THR A 109 1.49 -5.25 -5.95
C THR A 109 0.81 -5.31 -4.59
N TRP A 110 1.40 -5.99 -3.62
CA TRP A 110 0.94 -5.93 -2.24
C TRP A 110 1.26 -4.58 -1.63
N HIS A 111 0.28 -3.96 -1.00
CA HIS A 111 0.42 -2.66 -0.35
C HIS A 111 -0.50 -2.52 0.88
N SER A 112 -0.18 -1.61 1.79
CA SER A 112 -1.09 -1.27 2.89
C SER A 112 -2.22 -0.37 2.38
N PRO A 113 -3.43 -0.45 2.95
CA PRO A 113 -4.43 0.61 2.80
C PRO A 113 -3.83 1.97 3.15
N MET A 114 -4.37 3.04 2.56
CA MET A 114 -3.87 4.41 2.74
C MET A 114 -3.71 4.82 4.20
N VAL A 115 -2.56 5.44 4.49
CA VAL A 115 -2.19 5.94 5.82
C VAL A 115 -1.83 7.42 5.70
N ALA A 116 -2.80 8.30 5.94
CA ALA A 116 -2.55 9.73 6.07
C ALA A 116 -1.82 10.03 7.38
N LEU A 117 -0.83 10.91 7.31
CA LEU A 117 -0.01 11.40 8.40
C LEU A 117 -0.15 12.92 8.50
N GLY A 118 -0.26 13.42 9.72
CA GLY A 118 -0.47 14.85 9.96
C GLY A 118 -1.17 15.09 11.31
N PRO A 119 -1.62 16.33 11.56
CA PRO A 119 -2.39 16.64 12.76
C PRO A 119 -3.68 15.81 12.84
N ALA A 120 -4.07 15.40 14.04
CA ALA A 120 -5.13 14.41 14.27
C ALA A 120 -6.53 14.86 13.78
N ASP A 121 -6.75 16.16 13.56
CA ASP A 121 -7.99 16.75 13.07
C ASP A 121 -7.99 16.97 11.54
N LYS A 122 -6.94 16.52 10.84
CA LYS A 122 -6.81 16.69 9.38
C LYS A 122 -7.06 15.39 8.63
N ALA A 123 -7.42 15.52 7.37
CA ALA A 123 -7.54 14.40 6.43
C ALA A 123 -6.90 14.78 5.09
N ILE A 124 -6.58 13.74 4.31
CA ILE A 124 -6.22 13.88 2.90
C ILE A 124 -7.36 13.31 2.08
N ASP A 125 -7.88 14.11 1.17
CA ASP A 125 -8.81 13.66 0.14
C ASP A 125 -8.03 13.16 -1.07
N PHE A 126 -8.34 11.95 -1.52
CA PHE A 126 -7.75 11.35 -2.70
C PHE A 126 -8.78 11.17 -3.81
N PHE A 127 -8.39 11.51 -5.03
CA PHE A 127 -8.95 10.88 -6.21
C PHE A 127 -8.34 9.48 -6.31
N VAL A 128 -9.20 8.48 -6.45
CA VAL A 128 -8.79 7.08 -6.57
C VAL A 128 -9.25 6.58 -7.93
N PHE A 129 -8.31 6.03 -8.70
CA PHE A 129 -8.61 5.40 -9.97
C PHE A 129 -8.23 3.93 -9.92
N GLN A 130 -9.23 3.09 -10.17
CA GLN A 130 -9.14 1.63 -10.16
C GLN A 130 -10.26 1.06 -11.02
N PHE A 131 -9.97 0.00 -11.76
CA PHE A 131 -11.00 -0.83 -12.37
C PHE A 131 -11.55 -1.83 -11.35
N ALA A 132 -12.87 -1.99 -11.30
CA ALA A 132 -13.52 -3.02 -10.50
C ALA A 132 -14.55 -3.74 -11.37
N ASN A 133 -14.61 -5.06 -11.27
CA ASN A 133 -15.62 -5.88 -11.95
C ASN A 133 -16.70 -6.41 -11.00
N GLU A 134 -16.69 -5.97 -9.74
CA GLU A 134 -17.62 -6.34 -8.68
C GLU A 134 -17.49 -7.79 -8.20
N VAL A 135 -16.46 -8.51 -8.64
CA VAL A 135 -16.08 -9.81 -8.09
C VAL A 135 -15.06 -9.56 -6.98
N SER A 136 -15.54 -9.57 -5.73
CA SER A 136 -14.75 -9.17 -4.54
C SER A 136 -13.31 -9.69 -4.52
N VAL A 137 -13.08 -10.98 -4.78
CA VAL A 137 -11.75 -11.61 -4.71
C VAL A 137 -10.84 -11.32 -5.92
N GLU A 138 -11.42 -10.86 -7.03
CA GLU A 138 -10.68 -10.35 -8.19
C GLU A 138 -10.34 -8.88 -8.01
N ASP A 139 -11.26 -8.10 -7.44
CA ASP A 139 -11.09 -6.68 -7.18
C ASP A 139 -10.09 -6.44 -6.06
N CYS A 140 -10.14 -7.17 -4.96
CA CYS A 140 -9.23 -7.01 -3.82
C CYS A 140 -8.91 -8.35 -3.15
N GLN A 141 -7.63 -8.56 -2.86
CA GLN A 141 -7.16 -9.68 -2.05
C GLN A 141 -6.43 -9.13 -0.85
N GLU A 142 -6.79 -9.60 0.35
CA GLU A 142 -6.26 -9.09 1.62
C GLU A 142 -5.61 -10.21 2.42
N VAL A 143 -4.53 -9.86 3.14
CA VAL A 143 -3.92 -10.72 4.16
C VAL A 143 -3.84 -9.93 5.45
N LEU A 144 -4.44 -10.47 6.50
CA LEU A 144 -4.44 -9.90 7.84
C LEU A 144 -3.26 -10.44 8.65
N PHE A 145 -2.68 -9.58 9.47
CA PHE A 145 -1.58 -9.89 10.37
C PHE A 145 -1.94 -9.48 11.80
N GLY A 146 -1.28 -10.10 12.77
CA GLY A 146 -1.34 -9.63 14.15
C GLY A 146 -0.67 -8.25 14.29
N PRO A 147 -1.07 -7.43 15.28
CA PRO A 147 -0.53 -6.08 15.49
C PRO A 147 0.99 -6.04 15.75
N SER A 148 1.58 -7.18 16.14
CA SER A 148 3.01 -7.32 16.42
C SER A 148 3.79 -8.06 15.32
N THR A 149 3.16 -8.37 14.18
CA THR A 149 3.80 -9.15 13.11
C THR A 149 4.83 -8.31 12.34
N VAL A 150 4.47 -7.11 11.90
CA VAL A 150 5.37 -6.16 11.22
C VAL A 150 5.12 -4.75 11.73
N THR A 151 6.20 -4.01 11.99
CA THR A 151 6.12 -2.62 12.43
C THR A 151 7.12 -1.78 11.65
N ILE A 152 6.63 -0.71 11.02
CA ILE A 152 7.46 0.26 10.31
C ILE A 152 7.93 1.31 11.31
N ARG A 153 9.23 1.60 11.30
CA ARG A 153 9.83 2.70 12.05
C ARG A 153 9.93 3.92 11.15
N LEU A 154 9.32 5.03 11.56
CA LEU A 154 9.47 6.28 10.84
C LEU A 154 10.72 7.01 11.33
N GLN A 155 11.49 7.56 10.39
CA GLN A 155 12.64 8.39 10.71
C GLN A 155 12.27 9.87 10.69
N PRO A 156 12.79 10.69 11.63
CA PRO A 156 12.47 12.12 11.75
C PRO A 156 12.78 12.96 10.51
N GLN A 157 13.66 12.49 9.61
CA GLN A 157 14.03 13.15 8.37
C GLN A 157 13.84 12.25 7.14
N SER A 158 12.77 11.46 7.10
CA SER A 158 12.37 10.83 5.84
C SER A 158 11.95 11.94 4.85
N ARG A 159 12.95 12.50 4.15
CA ARG A 159 12.71 13.36 2.99
C ARG A 159 11.80 12.60 2.04
N ALA A 160 10.88 13.30 1.41
CA ALA A 160 10.08 12.75 0.32
C ALA A 160 11.02 11.99 -0.63
N SER A 161 10.84 10.68 -0.72
CA SER A 161 11.62 9.90 -1.67
C SER A 161 11.08 10.29 -3.05
N LYS A 162 11.96 10.71 -3.95
CA LYS A 162 11.65 10.58 -5.38
C LYS A 162 11.64 9.08 -5.63
N LEU A 163 10.45 8.50 -5.69
CA LEU A 163 10.24 7.11 -6.12
C LEU A 163 10.60 6.99 -7.61
#